data_AF-A0A2P5WI99-F1
#
_entry.id   AF-A0A2P5WI99-F1
#
_cell.length_a   1.000
_cell.length_b   1.000
_cell.length_c   1.000
_cell.angle_alpha   90.00
_cell.angle_beta   90.00
_cell.angle_gamma   90.00
#
_symmetry.space_group_name_H-M   'P 1'
#
loop_
_entity.id
_entity.type
_entity.pdbx_description
1 polymer ?
#
loop_
_entity_poly.entity_id
_entity_poly.type
_entity_poly.pdbx_seq_one_letter_code
_entity_poly.pdbx_strand_id
1 'polypeptide(L)'
;MTDPIGPSTSTIPNPSPTTLLHPRREPFEHGLLPIQKLIFTDPLQALTSLKQKLVSSSTQRVDSAALADALEISLDHARLVLDTLASVLHSESDLLVTSRFDDVDSVGADLLDLILIS
;
A
#
# COMPACT_ATOMS: atom_id res chain seq x y z
N MET A 1 -39.08 43.81 26.12
CA MET A 1 -37.65 44.09 25.92
C MET A 1 -36.95 42.75 25.81
N THR A 2 -36.15 42.61 24.77
CA THR A 2 -35.71 41.37 24.14
C THR A 2 -34.31 41.05 24.62
N ASP A 3 -34.09 39.94 25.32
CA ASP A 3 -32.76 39.43 25.61
C ASP A 3 -32.37 38.37 24.57
N PRO A 4 -31.19 38.49 23.91
CA PRO A 4 -30.81 37.63 22.80
C PRO A 4 -30.25 36.28 23.29
N ILE A 5 -30.70 35.19 22.67
CA ILE A 5 -30.10 33.85 22.81
C ILE A 5 -28.73 33.89 22.11
N GLY A 6 -27.65 33.94 22.89
CA GLY A 6 -26.29 33.73 22.38
C GLY A 6 -26.07 32.25 22.00
N PRO A 7 -25.38 31.95 20.90
CA PRO A 7 -25.10 30.57 20.51
C PRO A 7 -24.19 29.91 21.55
N SER A 8 -24.65 28.79 22.12
CA SER A 8 -23.84 27.95 23.00
C SER A 8 -22.62 27.46 22.21
N THR A 9 -21.46 28.02 22.52
CA THR A 9 -20.19 27.57 21.97
C THR A 9 -19.78 26.32 22.75
N SER A 10 -20.24 25.15 22.32
CA SER A 10 -19.69 23.88 22.78
C SER A 10 -18.23 23.83 22.35
N THR A 11 -17.34 23.99 23.32
CA THR A 11 -15.89 23.83 23.16
C THR A 11 -15.64 22.35 22.87
N ILE A 12 -15.48 22.00 21.59
CA ILE A 12 -15.04 20.66 21.19
C ILE A 12 -13.57 20.54 21.63
N PRO A 13 -13.21 19.56 22.48
CA PRO A 13 -11.82 19.36 22.83
C PRO A 13 -11.06 18.89 21.58
N ASN A 14 -9.89 19.51 21.38
CA ASN A 14 -8.95 19.27 20.30
C ASN A 14 -8.84 17.77 19.95
N PRO A 15 -9.25 17.32 18.75
CA PRO A 15 -9.05 15.93 18.38
C PRO A 15 -7.55 15.72 18.18
N SER A 16 -6.97 14.83 19.01
CA SER A 16 -5.75 14.10 18.68
C SER A 16 -5.81 13.65 17.20
N PRO A 17 -4.68 13.59 16.47
CA PRO A 17 -4.67 13.18 15.07
C PRO A 17 -4.90 11.65 14.98
N THR A 18 -6.08 11.20 15.38
CA THR A 18 -6.63 9.93 14.94
C THR A 18 -7.01 10.14 13.50
N THR A 19 -6.18 9.64 12.59
CA THR A 19 -6.47 9.54 11.16
C THR A 19 -7.79 8.79 10.99
N LEU A 20 -8.89 9.53 10.95
CA LEU A 20 -10.23 8.98 10.74
C LEU A 20 -10.32 8.59 9.27
N LEU A 21 -9.85 7.38 8.97
CA LEU A 21 -10.04 6.76 7.67
C LEU A 21 -11.54 6.49 7.51
N HIS A 22 -12.22 7.33 6.74
CA HIS A 22 -13.60 7.08 6.35
C HIS A 22 -13.63 6.07 5.18
N PRO A 23 -14.30 4.91 5.33
CA PRO A 23 -14.50 4.01 4.20
C PRO A 23 -15.24 4.73 3.08
N ARG A 24 -14.69 4.70 1.85
CA ARG A 24 -15.36 5.27 0.68
C ARG A 24 -16.67 4.50 0.44
N ARG A 25 -17.80 5.22 0.41
CA ARG A 25 -19.15 4.66 0.19
C ARG A 25 -19.64 4.73 -1.26
N GLU A 26 -18.86 5.36 -2.14
CA GLU A 26 -19.14 5.49 -3.57
C GLU A 26 -18.51 4.30 -4.34
N PRO A 27 -19.26 3.61 -5.24
CA PRO A 27 -18.69 2.60 -6.12
C PRO A 27 -17.50 3.15 -6.93
N PHE A 28 -16.50 2.30 -7.20
CA PHE A 28 -15.38 2.68 -8.05
C PHE A 28 -15.83 2.79 -9.51
N GLU A 29 -15.56 3.93 -10.15
CA GLU A 29 -15.94 4.19 -11.55
C GLU A 29 -15.25 3.23 -12.55
N HIS A 30 -14.10 2.67 -12.16
CA HIS A 30 -13.33 1.69 -12.94
C HIS A 30 -13.55 0.24 -12.48
N GLY A 31 -14.52 0.01 -11.58
CA GLY A 31 -14.74 -1.30 -10.96
C GLY A 31 -13.64 -1.70 -9.98
N LEU A 32 -13.86 -2.80 -9.25
CA LEU A 32 -12.79 -3.44 -8.50
C LEU A 32 -11.85 -4.09 -9.51
N LEU A 33 -10.54 -3.82 -9.43
CA LEU A 33 -9.56 -4.62 -10.14
C LEU A 33 -9.80 -6.08 -9.70
N PRO A 34 -10.06 -7.04 -10.61
CA PRO A 34 -10.34 -8.41 -10.22
C PRO A 34 -9.07 -9.06 -9.68
N ILE A 35 -8.80 -8.87 -8.39
CA ILE A 35 -7.76 -9.59 -7.66
C ILE A 35 -8.37 -10.92 -7.19
N GLN A 36 -8.66 -11.80 -8.16
CA GLN A 36 -9.34 -13.08 -7.92
C GLN A 36 -8.58 -13.99 -6.93
N LYS A 37 -7.30 -13.70 -6.66
CA LYS A 37 -6.43 -14.49 -5.79
C LYS A 37 -6.37 -14.03 -4.34
N LEU A 38 -7.12 -12.99 -3.94
CA LEU A 38 -7.20 -12.59 -2.52
C LEU A 38 -8.29 -13.34 -1.74
N ILE A 39 -9.02 -14.26 -2.39
CA ILE A 39 -9.97 -15.17 -1.75
C ILE A 39 -9.19 -16.40 -1.30
N PHE A 40 -8.59 -16.32 -0.12
CA PHE A 40 -7.87 -17.43 0.47
C PHE A 40 -8.83 -18.30 1.28
N THR A 41 -8.85 -19.60 1.02
CA THR A 41 -9.52 -20.59 1.88
C THR A 41 -8.87 -20.67 3.26
N ASP A 42 -7.55 -20.44 3.32
CA ASP A 42 -6.79 -20.16 4.54
C ASP A 42 -5.86 -18.95 4.29
N PRO A 43 -6.24 -17.74 4.73
CA PRO A 43 -5.47 -16.53 4.48
C PRO A 43 -4.11 -16.51 5.18
N LEU A 44 -3.97 -17.18 6.33
CA LEU A 44 -2.71 -17.23 7.06
C LEU A 44 -1.70 -18.11 6.30
N GLN A 45 -2.13 -19.28 5.86
CA GLN A 45 -1.28 -20.18 5.09
C GLN A 45 -0.85 -19.54 3.76
N ALA A 46 -1.79 -18.91 3.04
CA ALA A 46 -1.49 -18.30 1.75
C ALA A 46 -0.53 -17.10 1.88
N LEU A 47 -0.74 -16.21 2.85
CA LEU A 47 0.18 -15.11 3.11
C LEU A 47 1.55 -15.59 3.59
N THR A 48 1.60 -16.69 4.35
CA THR A 48 2.87 -17.31 4.77
C THR A 48 3.65 -17.84 3.57
N SER A 49 3.00 -18.56 2.65
CA SER A 49 3.63 -19.04 1.42
C SER A 49 4.09 -17.90 0.52
N LEU A 50 3.30 -16.83 0.40
CA LEU A 50 3.67 -15.64 -0.35
C LEU A 50 4.90 -14.95 0.24
N LYS A 51 4.94 -14.76 1.57
CA LYS A 51 6.10 -14.23 2.28
C LYS A 51 7.34 -15.10 2.02
N GLN A 52 7.21 -16.42 2.08
CA GLN A 52 8.32 -17.32 1.79
C GLN A 52 8.84 -17.20 0.35
N LYS A 53 7.94 -17.06 -0.64
CA LYS A 53 8.34 -16.80 -2.04
C LYS A 53 9.17 -15.53 -2.16
N LEU A 54 8.74 -14.44 -1.51
CA LEU A 54 9.42 -13.15 -1.57
C LEU A 54 10.74 -13.12 -0.77
N VAL A 55 10.79 -13.76 0.39
CA VAL A 55 11.99 -13.86 1.26
C VAL A 55 13.10 -14.70 0.62
N SER A 56 12.77 -15.59 -0.32
CA SER A 56 13.76 -16.45 -0.98
C SER A 56 14.78 -15.68 -1.85
N SER A 57 14.56 -14.37 -2.07
CA SER A 57 15.53 -13.49 -2.74
C SER A 57 16.74 -13.20 -1.84
N SER A 58 17.94 -13.48 -2.35
CA SER A 58 19.21 -13.26 -1.62
C SER A 58 19.51 -11.79 -1.31
N THR A 59 18.84 -10.84 -1.99
CA THR A 59 19.19 -9.41 -1.94
C THR A 59 18.26 -8.59 -1.04
N GLN A 60 17.27 -9.21 -0.37
CA GLN A 60 16.16 -8.51 0.33
C GLN A 60 15.40 -7.49 -0.54
N ARG A 61 15.72 -7.43 -1.84
CA ARG A 61 15.11 -6.54 -2.83
C ARG A 61 14.26 -7.38 -3.76
N VAL A 62 13.06 -6.90 -4.03
CA VAL A 62 12.04 -7.56 -4.84
C VAL A 62 11.88 -6.76 -6.12
N ASP A 63 12.35 -7.33 -7.23
CA ASP A 63 12.14 -6.76 -8.57
C ASP A 63 10.72 -7.07 -9.11
N SER A 64 10.36 -6.48 -10.26
CA SER A 64 9.04 -6.68 -10.85
C SER A 64 8.78 -8.11 -11.29
N ALA A 65 9.81 -8.88 -11.65
CA ALA A 65 9.67 -10.26 -12.11
C ALA A 65 9.37 -11.20 -10.94
N ALA A 66 10.10 -11.07 -9.84
CA ALA A 66 9.85 -11.76 -8.58
C ALA A 66 8.47 -11.40 -8.03
N LEU A 67 8.08 -10.12 -8.10
CA LEU A 67 6.76 -9.66 -7.66
C LEU A 67 5.63 -10.21 -8.55
N ALA A 68 5.82 -10.20 -9.87
CA ALA A 68 4.87 -10.75 -10.83
C ALA A 68 4.65 -12.25 -10.62
N ASP A 69 5.72 -13.02 -10.39
CA ASP A 69 5.62 -14.44 -10.06
C ASP A 69 4.94 -14.67 -8.70
N ALA A 70 5.32 -13.89 -7.68
CA ALA A 70 4.79 -14.03 -6.32
C ALA A 70 3.28 -13.80 -6.26
N LEU A 71 2.80 -12.72 -6.90
CA LEU A 71 1.39 -12.34 -6.91
C LEU A 71 0.60 -12.91 -8.10
N GLU A 72 1.30 -13.59 -9.02
CA GLU A 72 0.76 -14.14 -10.26
C GLU A 72 -0.02 -13.09 -11.08
N ILE A 73 0.61 -11.93 -11.25
CA ILE A 73 0.13 -10.78 -12.04
C ILE A 73 1.02 -10.58 -13.28
N SER A 74 0.59 -9.73 -14.23
CA SER A 74 1.46 -9.40 -15.36
C SER A 74 2.65 -8.52 -14.93
N LEU A 75 3.74 -8.61 -15.68
CA LEU A 75 4.96 -7.82 -15.43
C LEU A 75 4.67 -6.31 -15.38
N ASP A 76 3.82 -5.81 -16.29
CA ASP A 76 3.44 -4.39 -16.33
C ASP A 76 2.71 -3.95 -15.05
N HIS A 77 1.84 -4.81 -14.50
CA HIS A 77 1.19 -4.52 -13.23
C HIS A 77 2.19 -4.54 -12.07
N ALA A 78 3.17 -5.45 -12.08
CA ALA A 78 4.20 -5.48 -11.05
C ALA A 78 5.05 -4.21 -11.06
N ARG A 79 5.45 -3.71 -12.24
CA ARG A 79 6.13 -2.42 -12.38
C ARG A 79 5.28 -1.26 -11.87
N LEU A 80 3.99 -1.25 -12.21
CA LEU A 80 3.07 -0.23 -11.70
C LEU A 80 3.00 -0.27 -10.17
N VAL A 81 2.97 -1.46 -9.55
CA VAL A 81 2.99 -1.59 -8.08
C VAL A 81 4.26 -0.97 -7.50
N LEU A 82 5.44 -1.27 -8.06
CA LEU A 82 6.71 -0.71 -7.59
C LEU A 82 6.74 0.83 -7.73
N ASP A 83 6.25 1.37 -8.85
CA ASP A 83 6.17 2.81 -9.09
C ASP A 83 5.20 3.50 -8.11
N THR A 84 4.05 2.87 -7.83
CA THR A 84 3.12 3.36 -6.80
C THR A 84 3.71 3.29 -5.40
N LEU A 85 4.51 2.28 -5.09
CA LEU A 85 5.21 2.14 -3.82
C LEU A 85 6.23 3.28 -3.67
N ALA A 86 7.03 3.56 -4.70
CA ALA A 86 7.99 4.68 -4.73
C ALA A 86 7.33 6.01 -4.33
N SER A 87 6.10 6.24 -4.80
CA SER A 87 5.35 7.48 -4.55
C SER A 87 4.87 7.65 -3.10
N VAL A 88 4.86 6.59 -2.29
CA VAL A 88 4.38 6.61 -0.89
C VAL A 88 5.49 6.34 0.14
N LEU A 89 6.69 5.99 -0.31
CA LEU A 89 7.85 5.86 0.56
C LEU A 89 8.27 7.24 1.08
N HIS A 90 8.53 7.32 2.38
CA HIS A 90 8.86 8.59 3.05
C HIS A 90 10.35 8.95 2.94
N SER A 91 11.19 7.99 2.53
CA SER A 91 12.63 8.17 2.44
C SER A 91 13.04 8.59 1.05
N GLU A 92 13.36 9.88 0.88
CA GLU A 92 13.93 10.45 -0.35
C GLU A 92 15.31 9.86 -0.71
N SER A 93 15.93 9.09 0.19
CA SER A 93 17.19 8.38 -0.04
C SER A 93 16.99 6.92 -0.44
N ASP A 94 15.75 6.42 -0.46
CA ASP A 94 15.51 5.05 -0.91
C ASP A 94 15.86 4.91 -2.40
N LEU A 95 16.47 3.77 -2.74
CA LEU A 95 16.95 3.52 -4.09
C LEU A 95 15.80 3.47 -5.10
N LEU A 96 14.61 3.03 -4.68
CA LEU A 96 13.42 2.94 -5.53
C LEU A 96 12.79 4.31 -5.77
N VAL A 97 12.90 5.22 -4.80
CA VAL A 97 12.43 6.61 -4.95
C VAL A 97 13.37 7.41 -5.86
N THR A 98 14.67 7.14 -5.79
CA THR A 98 15.70 7.87 -6.54
C THR A 98 16.01 7.28 -7.92
N SER A 99 15.57 6.05 -8.20
CA SER A 99 15.78 5.41 -9.49
C SER A 99 14.90 5.99 -10.58
N ARG A 100 15.35 5.85 -11.83
CA ARG A 100 14.50 6.14 -12.99
C ARG A 100 13.56 4.96 -13.22
N PHE A 101 12.45 5.23 -13.89
CA PHE A 101 11.46 4.21 -14.25
C PHE A 101 12.09 2.97 -14.94
N ASP A 102 13.07 3.19 -15.83
CA ASP A 102 13.76 2.11 -16.54
C ASP A 102 14.66 1.25 -15.64
N ASP A 103 15.10 1.79 -14.50
CA ASP A 103 16.05 1.14 -13.57
C ASP A 103 15.34 0.44 -12.40
N VAL A 104 14.01 0.52 -12.30
CA VAL A 104 13.21 -0.05 -11.20
C VAL A 104 13.48 -1.55 -11.01
N ASP A 105 13.63 -2.29 -12.12
CA ASP A 105 13.91 -3.73 -12.10
C ASP A 105 15.33 -4.06 -11.59
N SER A 106 16.28 -3.15 -11.77
CA SER A 106 17.65 -3.33 -11.29
C SER A 106 17.79 -3.04 -9.80
N VAL A 107 16.89 -2.21 -9.24
CA VAL A 107 16.91 -1.77 -7.85
C VAL A 107 16.02 -2.64 -6.96
N GLY A 108 14.75 -2.79 -7.34
CA GLY A 108 13.74 -3.53 -6.60
C GLY A 108 13.32 -2.88 -5.27
N ALA A 109 12.12 -3.24 -4.79
CA ALA A 109 11.57 -2.77 -3.51
C ALA A 109 12.23 -3.47 -2.33
N ASP A 110 12.44 -2.73 -1.24
CA ASP A 110 12.77 -3.38 0.02
C ASP A 110 11.62 -4.32 0.42
N LEU A 111 11.98 -5.54 0.78
CA LEU A 111 11.02 -6.54 1.22
C LEU A 111 10.17 -6.06 2.41
N LEU A 112 10.76 -5.25 3.30
CA LEU A 112 10.08 -4.73 4.48
C LEU A 112 9.02 -3.69 4.14
N ASP A 113 9.24 -2.91 3.08
CA ASP A 113 8.26 -1.95 2.59
C ASP A 113 7.08 -2.64 1.88
N LEU A 114 7.33 -3.83 1.33
CA LEU A 114 6.32 -4.64 0.65
C LEU A 114 5.47 -5.49 1.61
N ILE A 115 6.04 -5.94 2.72
CA ILE A 115 5.39 -6.84 3.69
C ILE A 115 5.17 -6.11 5.03
N LEU A 116 4.00 -5.48 5.16
CA LEU A 116 3.55 -4.91 6.43
C LEU A 116 2.86 -5.98 7.30
N ILE A 117 3.61 -7.00 7.72
CA ILE A 117 3.09 -8.02 8.65
C ILE A 117 4.12 -8.21 9.77
N SER A 118 3.93 -7.44 10.86
CA SER A 118 4.63 -7.59 12.14
C SER A 118 3.91 -8.57 13.05
#